data_AF-A0A7U5JY39-F1
#
_entry.id   AF-A0A7U5JY39-F1
#
_cell.length_a   1.000
_cell.length_b   1.000
_cell.length_c   1.000
_cell.angle_alpha   90.00
_cell.angle_beta   90.00
_cell.angle_gamma   90.00
#
_symmetry.space_group_name_H-M   'P 1'
#
loop_
_entity.id
_entity.type
_entity.pdbx_description
1 polymer ?
#
loop_
_entity_poly.entity_id
_entity_poly.type
_entity_poly.pdbx_seq_one_letter_code
_entity_poly.pdbx_strand_id
1 'polypeptide(L)'
;MPAEEMHTSGTWLTFDVPDDWEKSELTDAMTAAAYAIQSLVPLFIKCDRTDIHVVPQVKAIHMERPTFFIYDSYPGGIGLSENIYPRWRELLTLAADHVAECLCEHGCPVCIGAQEAGQKDNKHRAHSLLAELAK
;
A
#
# COMPACT_ATOMS: atom_id res chain seq x y z
N MET A 1 2.13 30.79 -3.28
CA MET A 1 3.36 30.07 -3.67
C MET A 1 3.00 29.06 -4.76
N PRO A 2 3.86 28.79 -5.75
CA PRO A 2 3.63 27.72 -6.71
C PRO A 2 3.66 26.35 -6.02
N ALA A 3 3.09 25.33 -6.66
CA ALA A 3 3.20 23.95 -6.18
C ALA A 3 4.66 23.48 -6.26
N GLU A 4 5.14 22.83 -5.20
CA GLU A 4 6.45 22.18 -5.21
C GLU A 4 6.32 20.76 -5.78
N GLU A 5 7.22 20.42 -6.71
CA GLU A 5 7.25 19.13 -7.38
C GLU A 5 8.59 18.42 -7.10
N MET A 6 8.54 17.12 -6.86
CA MET A 6 9.73 16.27 -6.67
C MET A 6 9.74 15.18 -7.73
N HIS A 7 10.72 15.26 -8.64
CA HIS A 7 10.99 14.19 -9.59
C HIS A 7 11.83 13.10 -8.90
N THR A 8 11.33 11.87 -8.88
CA THR A 8 11.96 10.73 -8.21
C THR A 8 11.62 9.43 -8.94
N SER A 9 12.39 8.37 -8.67
CA SER A 9 12.06 7.02 -9.12
C SER A 9 10.91 6.44 -8.31
N GLY A 10 10.08 5.63 -8.96
CA GLY A 10 8.99 4.91 -8.33
C GLY A 10 8.62 3.64 -9.09
N THR A 11 7.98 2.72 -8.38
CA THR A 11 7.34 1.53 -8.93
C THR A 11 5.86 1.55 -8.59
N TRP A 12 5.04 0.91 -9.41
CA TRP A 12 3.60 0.86 -9.17
C TRP A 12 3.01 -0.48 -9.54
N LEU A 13 1.92 -0.81 -8.87
CA LEU A 13 1.11 -1.99 -9.14
C LEU A 13 -0.31 -1.55 -9.43
N THR A 14 -0.76 -1.77 -10.65
CA THR A 14 -2.13 -1.51 -11.11
C THR A 14 -2.92 -2.81 -11.18
N PHE A 15 -4.16 -2.79 -10.72
CA PHE A 15 -5.04 -3.95 -10.68
C PHE A 15 -6.47 -3.57 -11.07
N ASP A 16 -7.31 -4.58 -11.34
CA ASP A 16 -8.74 -4.36 -11.59
C ASP A 16 -9.50 -4.20 -10.27
N VAL A 17 -10.56 -3.40 -10.31
CA VAL A 17 -11.47 -3.27 -9.16
C VAL A 17 -12.07 -4.66 -8.88
N PRO A 18 -11.95 -5.20 -7.66
CA PRO A 18 -12.61 -6.45 -7.30
C PRO A 18 -14.12 -6.35 -7.52
N ASP A 19 -14.72 -7.45 -7.97
CA ASP A 19 -16.17 -7.53 -8.13
C ASP A 19 -16.88 -7.25 -6.79
N ASP A 20 -18.06 -6.63 -6.86
CA ASP A 20 -18.91 -6.29 -5.71
C ASP A 20 -18.36 -5.27 -4.70
N TRP A 21 -17.31 -4.51 -5.03
CA TRP A 21 -16.77 -3.48 -4.16
C TRP A 21 -17.29 -2.09 -4.51
N GLU A 22 -17.85 -1.38 -3.53
CA GLU A 22 -18.10 0.05 -3.68
C GLU A 22 -16.80 0.87 -3.64
N LYS A 23 -16.82 2.06 -4.24
CA LYS A 23 -15.65 2.93 -4.32
C LYS A 23 -15.09 3.33 -2.95
N SER A 24 -15.96 3.58 -1.97
CA SER A 24 -15.59 3.89 -0.57
C SER A 24 -14.85 2.73 0.06
N GLU A 25 -15.36 1.52 -0.12
CA GLU A 25 -14.79 0.29 0.43
C GLU A 25 -13.40 0.00 -0.13
N LEU A 26 -13.25 0.20 -1.44
CA LEU A 26 -11.96 0.11 -2.11
C LEU A 26 -10.98 1.17 -1.61
N THR A 27 -11.46 2.40 -1.37
CA THR A 27 -10.64 3.48 -0.81
C THR A 27 -10.10 3.10 0.57
N ASP A 28 -10.97 2.62 1.45
CA ASP A 28 -10.61 2.24 2.82
C ASP A 28 -9.64 1.06 2.83
N ALA A 29 -9.93 0.02 2.04
CA ALA A 29 -9.09 -1.16 1.94
C ALA A 29 -7.72 -0.86 1.32
N MET A 30 -7.65 -0.02 0.28
CA MET A 30 -6.38 0.40 -0.30
C MET A 30 -5.57 1.26 0.68
N THR A 31 -6.22 2.13 1.45
CA THR A 31 -5.54 2.94 2.47
C THR A 31 -4.96 2.07 3.58
N ALA A 32 -5.75 1.12 4.07
CA ALA A 32 -5.34 0.12 5.05
C ALA A 32 -4.20 -0.77 4.55
N ALA A 33 -4.29 -1.25 3.30
CA ALA A 33 -3.25 -2.05 2.66
C ALA A 33 -1.96 -1.26 2.43
N ALA A 34 -2.05 0.00 1.97
CA ALA A 34 -0.89 0.87 1.81
C ALA A 34 -0.16 1.12 3.13
N TYR A 35 -0.90 1.29 4.23
CA TYR A 35 -0.32 1.40 5.57
C TYR A 35 0.46 0.14 5.93
N ALA A 36 -0.13 -1.05 5.73
CA ALA A 36 0.52 -2.32 6.00
C ALA A 36 1.82 -2.48 5.17
N ILE A 37 1.75 -2.22 3.87
CA ILE A 37 2.91 -2.25 2.97
C ILE A 37 3.99 -1.27 3.47
N GLN A 38 3.64 0.00 3.72
CA GLN A 38 4.58 1.02 4.21
C GLN A 38 5.28 0.60 5.51
N SER A 39 4.57 -0.09 6.41
CA SER A 39 5.14 -0.54 7.68
C SER A 39 6.20 -1.63 7.52
N LEU A 40 6.14 -2.40 6.43
CA LEU A 40 6.99 -3.55 6.18
C LEU A 40 8.12 -3.27 5.20
N VAL A 41 7.97 -2.28 4.31
CA VAL A 41 9.02 -1.92 3.33
C VAL A 41 10.41 -1.71 3.98
N PRO A 42 10.55 -0.96 5.09
CA PRO A 42 11.84 -0.78 5.76
C PRO A 42 12.52 -2.10 6.15
N LEU A 43 11.73 -3.09 6.59
CA LEU A 43 12.23 -4.43 6.93
C LEU A 43 12.57 -5.25 5.68
N PHE A 44 11.81 -5.06 4.61
CA PHE A 44 11.91 -5.82 3.37
C PHE A 44 13.15 -5.47 2.54
N ILE A 45 13.53 -4.19 2.49
CA ILE A 45 14.68 -3.69 1.71
C ILE A 45 15.76 -2.99 2.56
N LYS A 46 15.63 -2.98 3.89
CA LYS A 46 16.61 -2.41 4.83
C LYS A 46 16.87 -0.91 4.62
N CYS A 47 15.80 -0.13 4.49
CA CYS A 47 15.84 1.35 4.45
C CYS A 47 15.24 1.96 5.72
N ASP A 48 15.33 3.28 5.90
CA ASP A 48 14.52 3.97 6.91
C ASP A 48 13.07 4.09 6.42
N ARG A 49 12.13 4.24 7.36
CA ARG A 49 10.72 4.48 7.07
C ARG A 49 10.49 5.77 6.30
N THR A 50 11.33 6.80 6.48
CA THR A 50 11.18 8.08 5.79
C THR A 50 11.76 8.08 4.38
N ASP A 51 12.54 7.06 4.00
CA ASP A 51 13.23 7.02 2.70
C ASP A 51 12.31 6.63 1.53
N ILE A 52 11.12 6.13 1.84
CA ILE A 52 10.19 5.58 0.85
C ILE A 52 8.74 5.81 1.24
N HIS A 53 7.90 6.01 0.24
CA HIS A 53 6.48 6.29 0.42
C HIS A 53 5.61 5.35 -0.40
N VAL A 54 4.56 4.83 0.22
CA VAL A 54 3.51 4.00 -0.39
C VAL A 54 2.22 4.82 -0.45
N VAL A 55 1.72 5.07 -1.66
CA VAL A 55 0.53 5.90 -1.88
C VAL A 55 -0.51 5.11 -2.69
N PRO A 56 -1.71 4.87 -2.14
CA PRO A 56 -2.81 4.29 -2.89
C PRO A 56 -3.52 5.35 -3.72
N GLN A 57 -3.91 4.99 -4.95
CA GLN A 57 -4.83 5.76 -5.79
C GLN A 57 -5.92 4.87 -6.34
N VAL A 58 -7.15 5.06 -5.89
CA VAL A 58 -8.33 4.28 -6.32
C VAL A 58 -8.62 4.45 -7.82
N LYS A 59 -8.32 5.63 -8.35
CA LYS A 59 -8.36 5.89 -9.80
C LYS A 59 -7.12 6.70 -10.17
N ALA A 60 -6.06 6.02 -10.59
CA ALA A 60 -4.85 6.69 -11.07
C ALA A 60 -5.13 7.47 -12.37
N ILE A 61 -4.55 8.67 -12.50
CA ILE A 61 -4.87 9.60 -13.60
C ILE A 61 -4.61 8.99 -14.98
N HIS A 62 -3.47 8.30 -15.15
CA HIS A 62 -3.06 7.77 -16.45
C HIS A 62 -3.64 6.39 -16.76
N MET A 63 -3.92 5.60 -15.73
CA MET A 63 -4.38 4.21 -15.89
C MET A 63 -5.89 4.07 -15.75
N GLU A 64 -6.55 5.06 -15.16
CA GLU A 64 -7.96 5.05 -14.77
C GLU A 64 -8.37 3.84 -13.91
N ARG A 65 -7.40 3.21 -13.24
CA ARG A 65 -7.53 1.98 -12.45
C ARG A 65 -6.90 2.13 -11.06
N PRO A 66 -7.32 1.31 -10.08
CA PRO A 66 -6.67 1.22 -8.78
C PRO A 66 -5.18 0.93 -8.92
N THR A 67 -4.35 1.74 -8.25
CA THR A 67 -2.90 1.63 -8.33
C THR A 67 -2.25 1.95 -6.99
N PHE A 68 -1.31 1.11 -6.56
CA PHE A 68 -0.36 1.45 -5.50
C PHE A 68 0.90 2.03 -6.12
N PHE A 69 1.38 3.16 -5.62
CA PHE A 69 2.67 3.75 -5.98
C PHE A 69 3.63 3.59 -4.80
N ILE A 70 4.87 3.22 -5.09
CA ILE A 70 5.98 3.21 -4.15
C ILE A 70 7.11 4.04 -4.74
N TYR A 71 7.52 5.12 -4.08
CA TYR A 71 8.56 6.02 -4.60
C TYR A 71 9.56 6.44 -3.53
N ASP A 72 10.77 6.77 -3.98
CA ASP A 72 11.86 7.19 -3.12
C ASP A 72 11.64 8.64 -2.68
N SER A 73 11.94 8.95 -1.41
CA SER A 73 11.81 10.31 -0.85
C SER A 73 12.91 11.28 -1.29
N TYR A 74 13.78 10.87 -2.21
CA TYR A 74 14.96 11.61 -2.64
C TYR A 74 14.81 12.07 -4.10
N PRO A 75 15.11 13.34 -4.41
CA PRO A 75 15.13 13.82 -5.79
C PRO A 75 16.06 12.98 -6.68
N GLY A 76 15.56 12.57 -7.84
CA GLY A 76 16.26 11.71 -8.79
C GLY A 76 16.22 10.21 -8.46
N GLY A 77 15.70 9.82 -7.29
CA GLY A 77 15.69 8.43 -6.84
C GLY A 77 17.07 7.94 -6.39
N ILE A 78 17.08 6.99 -5.46
CA ILE A 78 18.29 6.30 -4.98
C ILE A 78 18.23 4.78 -5.21
N GLY A 79 17.14 4.30 -5.84
CA GLY A 79 16.97 2.91 -6.28
C GLY A 79 16.22 2.01 -5.28
N LEU A 80 15.52 2.59 -4.28
CA LEU A 80 14.76 1.78 -3.32
C LEU A 80 13.53 1.15 -3.98
N SER A 81 12.75 1.96 -4.70
CA SER A 81 11.61 1.52 -5.52
C SER A 81 12.03 0.54 -6.62
N GLU A 82 13.21 0.70 -7.21
CA GLU A 82 13.76 -0.23 -8.21
C GLU A 82 14.07 -1.61 -7.60
N ASN A 83 14.53 -1.66 -6.35
CA ASN A 83 14.72 -2.91 -5.62
C ASN A 83 13.40 -3.65 -5.37
N ILE A 84 12.32 -2.89 -5.13
CA ILE A 84 10.98 -3.44 -4.86
C ILE A 84 10.30 -3.93 -6.14
N TYR A 85 10.55 -3.28 -7.29
CA TYR A 85 9.88 -3.58 -8.56
C TYR A 85 9.81 -5.08 -8.91
N PRO A 86 10.92 -5.87 -8.88
CA PRO A 86 10.85 -7.29 -9.19
C PRO A 86 10.23 -8.15 -8.06
N ARG A 87 9.95 -7.57 -6.90
CA ARG A 87 9.62 -8.27 -5.65
C ARG A 87 8.26 -7.88 -5.07
N TRP A 88 7.40 -7.24 -5.87
CA TRP A 88 6.04 -6.85 -5.47
C TRP A 88 5.26 -8.00 -4.82
N ARG A 89 5.33 -9.19 -5.41
CA ARG A 89 4.63 -10.37 -4.91
C ARG A 89 5.09 -10.80 -3.51
N GLU A 90 6.40 -10.81 -3.27
CA GLU A 90 6.98 -11.11 -1.97
C GLU A 90 6.54 -10.09 -0.92
N LEU A 91 6.56 -8.80 -1.28
CA LEU A 91 6.14 -7.71 -0.39
C LEU A 91 4.65 -7.80 -0.04
N LEU A 92 3.79 -8.10 -1.01
CA LEU A 92 2.36 -8.27 -0.80
C LEU A 92 2.03 -9.50 0.05
N THR A 93 2.74 -10.61 -0.17
CA THR A 93 2.61 -11.81 0.66
C THR A 93 2.97 -11.49 2.11
N LEU A 94 4.12 -10.83 2.34
CA LEU A 94 4.55 -10.40 3.66
C LEU A 94 3.52 -9.48 4.33
N ALA A 95 2.92 -8.56 3.58
CA ALA A 95 1.87 -7.68 4.08
C ALA A 95 0.57 -8.43 4.41
N ALA A 96 0.14 -9.36 3.57
CA ALA A 96 -1.02 -10.19 3.83
C ALA A 96 -0.83 -11.02 5.12
N ASP A 97 0.32 -11.71 5.24
CA ASP A 97 0.66 -12.52 6.41
C ASP A 97 0.67 -11.68 7.70
N HIS A 98 1.31 -10.50 7.68
CA HIS A 98 1.33 -9.58 8.82
C HIS A 98 -0.08 -9.14 9.27
N VAL A 99 -0.97 -8.84 8.32
CA VAL A 99 -2.35 -8.47 8.64
C VAL A 99 -3.14 -9.67 9.19
N ALA A 100 -2.91 -10.87 8.65
CA ALA A 100 -3.56 -12.10 9.10
C ALA A 100 -3.17 -12.49 10.53
N GLU A 101 -1.87 -12.39 10.86
CA GLU A 101 -1.31 -12.77 12.17
C GLU A 101 -1.63 -11.77 13.28
N CYS A 102 -2.03 -10.54 12.94
CA CYS A 102 -2.39 -9.53 13.93
C CYS A 102 -3.62 -9.95 14.75
N LEU A 103 -3.55 -9.87 16.07
CA LEU A 103 -4.64 -10.28 16.98
C LEU A 103 -5.81 -9.30 17.07
N CYS A 104 -5.77 -8.16 16.36
CA CYS A 104 -6.88 -7.20 16.37
C CYS A 104 -8.08 -7.71 15.55
N GLU A 105 -9.30 -7.28 15.91
CA GLU A 105 -10.51 -7.68 15.20
C GLU A 105 -10.76 -6.81 13.94
N HIS A 106 -10.67 -5.48 14.09
CA HIS A 106 -11.11 -4.53 13.06
C HIS A 106 -9.96 -3.79 12.35
N GLY A 107 -8.75 -3.88 12.90
CA GLY A 107 -7.58 -3.11 12.47
C GLY A 107 -6.96 -2.35 13.63
N CYS A 108 -5.64 -2.13 13.57
CA CYS A 108 -4.92 -1.36 14.56
C CYS A 108 -3.68 -0.68 13.96
N PRO A 109 -3.06 0.29 14.66
CA PRO A 109 -1.85 0.97 14.20
C PRO A 109 -0.64 0.05 13.92
N VAL A 110 -0.68 -1.21 14.35
CA VAL A 110 0.39 -2.19 14.11
C VAL A 110 0.23 -2.90 12.76
N CYS A 111 -1.01 -3.11 12.27
CA CYS A 111 -1.25 -3.84 11.01
C CYS A 111 -1.66 -2.90 9.87
N ILE A 112 -2.86 -2.33 9.94
CA ILE A 112 -3.47 -1.57 8.84
C ILE A 112 -3.68 -0.09 9.15
N GLY A 113 -3.12 0.38 10.27
CA GLY A 113 -3.26 1.76 10.72
C GLY A 113 -4.43 1.97 11.67
N ALA A 114 -4.56 3.20 12.19
CA ALA A 114 -5.69 3.57 13.04
C ALA A 114 -6.99 3.54 12.23
N GLN A 115 -8.04 2.98 12.82
CA GLN A 115 -9.36 2.87 12.20
C GLN A 115 -10.32 3.88 12.81
N GLU A 116 -11.25 4.39 12.01
CA GLU A 116 -12.30 5.26 12.52
C GLU A 116 -13.34 4.46 13.32
N ALA A 117 -13.99 5.14 14.27
CA ALA A 117 -15.02 4.51 15.08
C ALA A 117 -16.20 4.05 14.21
N GLY A 118 -16.50 2.75 14.22
CA GLY A 118 -17.59 2.15 13.45
C GLY A 118 -17.13 1.34 12.22
N GLN A 119 -15.88 1.52 11.78
CA GLN A 119 -15.29 0.66 10.75
C GLN A 119 -14.92 -0.70 11.37
N LYS A 120 -15.53 -1.78 10.86
CA LYS A 120 -15.34 -3.14 11.41
C LYS A 120 -14.66 -4.12 10.45
N ASP A 121 -14.69 -3.84 9.16
CA ASP A 121 -14.32 -4.81 8.13
C ASP A 121 -13.01 -4.46 7.40
N ASN A 122 -12.36 -3.35 7.77
CA ASN A 122 -11.18 -2.85 7.06
C ASN A 122 -10.00 -3.83 7.13
N LYS A 123 -9.79 -4.50 8.28
CA LYS A 123 -8.78 -5.56 8.38
C LYS A 123 -9.02 -6.68 7.36
N HIS A 124 -10.25 -7.18 7.30
CA HIS A 124 -10.59 -8.30 6.43
C HIS A 124 -10.45 -7.91 4.96
N ARG A 125 -10.96 -6.74 4.57
CA ARG A 125 -10.85 -6.21 3.20
C ARG A 125 -9.41 -5.95 2.79
N ALA A 126 -8.62 -5.33 3.66
CA ALA A 126 -7.19 -5.08 3.39
C ALA A 126 -6.42 -6.39 3.21
N HIS A 127 -6.65 -7.37 4.08
CA HIS A 127 -6.05 -8.70 3.95
C HIS A 127 -6.45 -9.37 2.64
N SER A 128 -7.75 -9.42 2.32
CA SER A 128 -8.25 -10.05 1.10
C SER A 128 -7.69 -9.39 -0.16
N LEU A 129 -7.58 -8.05 -0.17
CA LEU A 129 -6.95 -7.31 -1.26
C LEU A 129 -5.46 -7.67 -1.40
N LEU A 130 -4.69 -7.64 -0.31
CA LEU A 130 -3.27 -7.99 -0.32
C LEU A 130 -3.04 -9.44 -0.79
N ALA A 131 -3.84 -10.38 -0.28
CA ALA A 131 -3.75 -11.79 -0.64
C ALA A 131 -4.12 -12.06 -2.10
N GLU A 132 -5.09 -11.35 -2.66
CA GLU A 132 -5.45 -11.47 -4.08
C GLU A 132 -4.31 -10.95 -4.97
N LEU A 133 -3.75 -9.79 -4.64
CA LEU A 133 -2.65 -9.18 -5.40
C LEU A 133 -1.33 -9.94 -5.30
N ALA A 134 -1.18 -10.81 -4.30
CA ALA A 134 -0.02 -11.69 -4.14
C ALA A 134 -0.07 -12.97 -5.02
N LYS A 135 -1.21 -13.22 -5.70
CA LYS A 135 -1.37 -14.34 -6.65
C LYS A 135 -0.75 -14.04 -8.02
#